data_AF-A0A4R6ZAX3-F1
#
_entry.id   AF-A0A4R6ZAX3-F1
#
_cell.length_a   1.000
_cell.length_b   1.000
_cell.length_c   1.000
_cell.angle_alpha   90.00
_cell.angle_beta   90.00
_cell.angle_gamma   90.00
#
_symmetry.space_group_name_H-M   'P 1'
#
loop_
_entity.id
_entity.type
_entity.pdbx_description
1 polymer ?
#
loop_
_entity_poly.entity_id
_entity_poly.type
_entity_poly.pdbx_seq_one_letter_code
_entity_poly.pdbx_strand_id
1 'polypeptide(L)'
;MKPLPYCLIVLAGCALAQSGAAATNTGYRCTGANGSVSFQDKPCAGGQQSKPFEYDRTAAPPGEGAAPAEPAPIEESPPLQKPAISAVPPPRPPPPILFRCVRADNEKVYYSETGQTQSYQVPAGVVGLPGSRLGDQVRMSAPESNRPAVAAPGGAASIATAFVTVQDRCEQLTPAEACRALRAQLEENLDKQRRADKSERPGLEAEAIALVDKQAGC
;
A
#
# COMPACT_ATOMS: atom_id res chain seq x y z
N MET A 1 38.55 -5.47 -73.52
CA MET A 1 38.33 -6.34 -72.36
C MET A 1 36.92 -6.92 -72.49
N LYS A 2 36.86 -8.25 -72.62
CA LYS A 2 35.69 -9.11 -72.95
C LYS A 2 34.85 -9.39 -71.67
N PRO A 3 33.71 -10.12 -71.71
CA PRO A 3 32.38 -9.67 -72.14
C PRO A 3 31.27 -10.11 -71.14
N LEU A 4 30.02 -9.66 -71.33
CA LEU A 4 28.81 -10.42 -70.91
C LEU A 4 28.86 -11.83 -71.53
N PRO A 5 28.21 -12.92 -71.01
CA PRO A 5 26.73 -13.00 -70.99
C PRO A 5 26.08 -14.18 -70.17
N TYR A 6 24.78 -14.43 -70.44
CA TYR A 6 24.00 -15.68 -70.20
C TYR A 6 23.59 -15.97 -68.74
N CYS A 7 22.40 -16.50 -68.40
CA CYS A 7 21.39 -17.32 -69.10
C CYS A 7 20.06 -17.15 -68.31
N LEU A 8 18.94 -16.74 -68.91
CA LEU A 8 17.88 -17.60 -69.46
C LEU A 8 17.48 -18.77 -68.53
N ILE A 9 16.25 -18.75 -67.98
CA ILE A 9 15.19 -19.78 -68.20
C ILE A 9 14.00 -19.60 -67.22
N VAL A 10 12.82 -19.62 -67.85
CA VAL A 10 11.43 -19.65 -67.37
C VAL A 10 11.11 -20.96 -66.63
N LEU A 11 10.26 -20.94 -65.58
CA LEU A 11 9.28 -21.98 -65.19
C LEU A 11 8.63 -21.54 -63.85
N ALA A 12 7.42 -20.97 -63.84
CA ALA A 12 6.16 -21.70 -63.69
C ALA A 12 6.13 -22.63 -62.46
N GLY A 13 5.28 -22.29 -61.48
CA GLY A 13 5.00 -23.15 -60.35
C GLY A 13 4.10 -22.50 -59.31
N CYS A 14 2.77 -22.59 -59.54
CA CYS A 14 1.79 -22.48 -58.46
C CYS A 14 2.19 -23.41 -57.32
N ALA A 15 2.49 -22.84 -56.15
CA ALA A 15 2.45 -23.59 -54.90
C ALA A 15 1.63 -22.78 -53.91
N LEU A 16 0.34 -23.12 -53.82
CA LEU A 16 -0.45 -22.83 -52.63
C LEU A 16 0.30 -23.47 -51.45
N ALA A 17 1.00 -22.67 -50.67
CA ALA A 17 1.50 -23.10 -49.37
C ALA A 17 0.30 -23.19 -48.42
N GLN A 18 -0.37 -24.34 -48.44
CA GLN A 18 -1.19 -24.80 -47.32
C GLN A 18 -0.24 -24.97 -46.14
N SER A 19 -0.16 -23.94 -45.30
CA SER A 19 0.49 -24.05 -43.99
C SER A 19 -0.34 -25.00 -43.14
N GLY A 20 0.05 -26.27 -43.14
CA GLY A 20 -0.39 -27.26 -42.17
C GLY A 20 -0.05 -26.74 -40.78
N ALA A 21 -1.08 -26.41 -40.00
CA ALA A 21 -0.92 -26.04 -38.61
C ALA A 21 -0.42 -27.27 -37.85
N ALA A 22 0.84 -27.27 -37.44
CA ALA A 22 1.31 -28.17 -36.41
C ALA A 22 0.46 -27.91 -35.16
N ALA A 23 -0.28 -28.92 -34.72
CA ALA A 23 -1.15 -28.85 -33.56
C ALA A 23 -0.28 -28.79 -32.29
N THR A 24 -0.02 -27.59 -31.79
CA THR A 24 0.61 -27.37 -30.49
C THR A 24 -0.45 -27.46 -29.38
N ASN A 25 -0.14 -28.11 -28.26
CA ASN A 25 -0.97 -28.13 -27.03
C ASN A 25 -0.97 -26.75 -26.32
N THR A 26 -0.81 -25.66 -27.08
CA THR A 26 -0.72 -24.29 -26.60
C THR A 26 -1.73 -23.46 -27.37
N GLY A 27 -2.69 -22.91 -26.64
CA GLY A 27 -3.68 -21.96 -27.13
C GLY A 27 -3.35 -20.54 -26.66
N TYR A 28 -3.89 -19.55 -27.35
CA TYR A 28 -3.71 -18.14 -27.04
C TYR A 28 -5.08 -17.49 -26.83
N ARG A 29 -5.25 -16.85 -25.67
CA ARG A 29 -6.37 -15.94 -25.43
C ARG A 29 -6.00 -14.55 -25.92
N CYS A 30 -6.68 -14.09 -26.96
CA CYS A 30 -6.47 -12.78 -27.57
C CYS A 30 -7.52 -11.80 -27.09
N THR A 31 -7.08 -10.70 -26.50
CA THR A 31 -7.96 -9.59 -26.09
C THR A 31 -7.71 -8.38 -26.99
N GLY A 32 -8.74 -7.95 -27.70
CA GLY A 32 -8.69 -6.75 -28.56
C GLY A 32 -8.84 -5.45 -27.77
N ALA A 33 -8.51 -4.31 -28.38
CA ALA A 33 -8.60 -2.98 -27.76
C ALA A 33 -10.01 -2.62 -27.27
N ASN A 34 -11.06 -3.19 -27.89
CA ASN A 34 -12.46 -3.01 -27.48
C ASN A 34 -12.92 -4.01 -26.41
N GLY A 35 -11.98 -4.79 -25.82
CA GLY A 35 -12.28 -5.81 -24.81
C GLY A 35 -12.82 -7.14 -25.36
N SER A 36 -12.95 -7.30 -26.68
CA SER A 36 -13.39 -8.56 -27.31
C SER A 36 -12.36 -9.67 -27.11
N VAL A 37 -12.80 -10.85 -26.69
CA VAL A 37 -11.94 -12.02 -26.42
C VAL A 37 -12.15 -13.11 -27.47
N SER A 38 -11.06 -13.64 -28.02
CA SER A 38 -11.06 -14.81 -28.92
C SER A 38 -9.99 -15.81 -28.51
N PHE A 39 -10.21 -17.10 -28.76
CA PHE A 39 -9.24 -18.17 -28.50
C PHE A 39 -8.73 -18.73 -29.82
N GLN A 40 -7.42 -18.84 -29.95
CA GLN A 40 -6.78 -19.28 -31.18
C GLN A 40 -5.60 -20.20 -30.87
N ASP A 41 -5.33 -21.14 -31.77
CA ASP A 41 -4.16 -22.03 -31.69
C ASP A 41 -2.88 -21.36 -32.22
N LYS A 42 -3.01 -20.12 -32.69
CA LYS A 42 -1.91 -19.31 -33.22
C LYS A 42 -1.76 -18.05 -32.36
N PRO A 43 -0.54 -17.48 -32.29
CA PRO A 43 -0.33 -16.19 -31.64
C PRO A 43 -1.27 -15.12 -32.19
N CYS A 44 -1.72 -14.22 -31.30
CA CYS A 44 -2.66 -13.16 -31.64
C CYS A 44 -2.10 -12.22 -32.71
N ALA A 45 -2.98 -11.66 -33.54
CA ALA A 45 -2.59 -10.66 -34.53
C ALA A 45 -2.04 -9.39 -33.86
N GLY A 46 -1.12 -8.69 -34.55
CA GLY A 46 -0.44 -7.51 -34.02
C GLY A 46 -1.42 -6.45 -33.51
N GLY A 47 -1.24 -6.02 -32.25
CA GLY A 47 -2.10 -5.04 -31.57
C GLY A 47 -3.10 -5.63 -30.55
N GLN A 48 -3.17 -6.95 -30.41
CA GLN A 48 -3.99 -7.63 -29.40
C GLN A 48 -3.13 -8.11 -28.21
N GLN A 49 -3.70 -8.13 -27.01
CA GLN A 49 -3.04 -8.73 -25.84
C GLN A 49 -3.18 -10.25 -25.91
N SER A 50 -2.04 -10.96 -25.98
CA SER A 50 -1.98 -12.42 -26.02
C SER A 50 -1.62 -13.01 -24.66
N LYS A 51 -2.42 -13.96 -24.17
CA LYS A 51 -2.06 -14.81 -23.02
C LYS A 51 -2.01 -16.29 -23.46
N PRO A 52 -0.83 -16.94 -23.51
CA PRO A 52 -0.74 -18.36 -23.81
C PRO A 52 -1.28 -19.20 -22.64
N PHE A 53 -1.88 -20.35 -22.97
CA PHE A 53 -2.27 -21.39 -22.03
C PHE A 53 -2.09 -22.76 -22.68
N GLU A 54 -1.84 -23.78 -21.87
CA GLU A 54 -1.72 -25.15 -22.36
C GLU A 54 -3.06 -25.87 -22.26
N TYR A 55 -3.35 -26.73 -23.25
CA TYR A 55 -4.53 -27.58 -23.23
C TYR A 55 -4.25 -28.91 -23.94
N ASP A 56 -4.90 -29.97 -23.48
CA ASP A 56 -4.80 -31.29 -24.08
C ASP A 56 -5.87 -31.44 -25.18
N ARG A 57 -5.42 -31.51 -26.43
CA ARG A 57 -6.31 -31.67 -27.59
C ARG A 57 -6.81 -33.11 -27.77
N THR A 58 -6.14 -34.09 -27.16
CA THR A 58 -6.48 -35.52 -27.24
C THR A 58 -7.45 -35.98 -26.14
N ALA A 59 -7.82 -35.08 -25.23
CA ALA A 59 -8.87 -35.36 -24.25
C ALA A 59 -10.19 -35.66 -24.96
N ALA A 60 -10.64 -36.92 -24.86
CA ALA A 60 -11.93 -37.34 -25.37
C ALA A 60 -13.05 -36.51 -24.72
N PRO A 61 -14.07 -36.04 -25.47
CA PRO A 61 -15.24 -35.47 -24.84
C PRO A 61 -15.86 -36.52 -23.91
N PRO A 62 -16.33 -36.16 -22.70
CA PRO A 62 -16.98 -37.12 -21.83
C PRO A 62 -18.19 -37.69 -22.57
N GLY A 63 -18.07 -38.94 -23.02
CA GLY A 63 -19.11 -39.61 -23.79
C GLY A 63 -20.27 -39.96 -22.87
N GLU A 64 -21.45 -39.42 -23.18
CA GLU A 64 -22.70 -39.95 -22.67
C GLU A 64 -22.87 -41.39 -23.17
N GLY A 65 -22.84 -42.34 -22.23
CA GLY A 65 -23.29 -43.71 -22.41
C GLY A 65 -22.27 -44.68 -23.02
N ALA A 66 -21.46 -45.30 -22.16
CA ALA A 66 -20.84 -46.59 -22.47
C ALA A 66 -21.34 -47.64 -21.47
N ALA A 67 -21.87 -48.74 -22.01
CA ALA A 67 -22.42 -49.87 -21.29
C ALA A 67 -21.34 -50.63 -20.46
N PRO A 68 -21.72 -51.41 -19.43
CA PRO A 68 -20.78 -51.96 -18.47
C PRO A 68 -19.86 -53.02 -19.09
N ALA A 69 -18.55 -52.83 -18.96
CA ALA A 69 -17.56 -53.88 -19.16
C ALA A 69 -17.43 -54.74 -17.88
N GLU A 70 -17.14 -56.02 -18.09
CA GLU A 70 -16.99 -57.09 -17.10
C GLU A 70 -15.97 -56.73 -15.98
N PRO A 71 -16.22 -57.09 -14.70
CA PRO A 71 -15.47 -56.55 -13.58
C PRO A 71 -14.06 -57.15 -13.48
N ALA A 72 -13.04 -56.32 -13.67
CA ALA A 72 -11.70 -56.58 -13.16
C ALA A 72 -11.70 -56.53 -11.62
N PRO A 73 -10.78 -57.24 -10.93
CA PRO A 73 -10.62 -57.16 -9.49
C PRO A 73 -10.50 -55.69 -9.05
N ILE A 74 -11.46 -55.28 -8.22
CA ILE A 74 -11.59 -53.91 -7.75
C ILE A 74 -10.45 -53.66 -6.76
N GLU A 75 -9.34 -53.12 -7.24
CA GLU A 75 -8.38 -52.48 -6.36
C GLU A 75 -9.05 -51.24 -5.81
N GLU A 76 -9.23 -51.22 -4.49
CA GLU A 76 -10.03 -50.23 -3.78
C GLU A 76 -9.47 -48.84 -4.05
N SER A 77 -10.12 -48.12 -4.96
CA SER A 77 -9.77 -46.75 -5.28
C SER A 77 -9.91 -45.93 -3.98
N PRO A 78 -8.89 -45.16 -3.58
CA PRO A 78 -9.01 -44.31 -2.41
C PRO A 78 -10.24 -43.42 -2.59
N PRO A 79 -11.04 -43.20 -1.53
CA PRO A 79 -12.28 -42.46 -1.64
C PRO A 79 -12.00 -41.12 -2.31
N LEU A 80 -12.73 -40.84 -3.39
CA LEU A 80 -12.73 -39.53 -4.04
C LEU A 80 -12.97 -38.49 -2.95
N GLN A 81 -11.92 -37.75 -2.60
CA GLN A 81 -12.04 -36.65 -1.66
C GLN A 81 -13.04 -35.68 -2.25
N LYS A 82 -14.20 -35.54 -1.60
CA LYS A 82 -15.14 -34.46 -1.92
C LYS A 82 -14.32 -33.17 -2.01
N PRO A 83 -14.51 -32.34 -3.04
CA PRO A 83 -13.84 -31.05 -3.09
C PRO A 83 -14.13 -30.34 -1.77
N ALA A 84 -13.07 -30.12 -0.99
CA ALA A 84 -13.17 -29.42 0.27
C ALA A 84 -13.85 -28.09 -0.06
N ILE A 85 -15.02 -27.85 0.53
CA ILE A 85 -15.68 -26.55 0.47
C ILE A 85 -14.62 -25.57 0.95
N SER A 86 -14.12 -24.71 0.06
CA SER A 86 -13.14 -23.68 0.43
C SER A 86 -13.75 -22.91 1.59
N ALA A 87 -13.16 -23.08 2.78
CA ALA A 87 -13.60 -22.36 3.95
C ALA A 87 -13.59 -20.87 3.61
N VAL A 88 -14.73 -20.21 3.79
CA VAL A 88 -14.80 -18.75 3.65
C VAL A 88 -13.71 -18.17 4.56
N PRO A 89 -12.76 -17.38 4.04
CA PRO A 89 -11.72 -16.81 4.88
C PRO A 89 -12.38 -15.99 5.98
N PRO A 90 -11.83 -16.02 7.21
CA PRO A 90 -12.40 -15.25 8.30
C PRO A 90 -12.51 -13.76 7.92
N PRO A 91 -13.55 -13.06 8.41
CA PRO A 91 -13.69 -11.63 8.14
C PRO A 91 -12.44 -10.91 8.64
N ARG A 92 -11.90 -10.02 7.80
CA ARG A 92 -10.77 -9.19 8.20
C ARG A 92 -11.19 -8.29 9.38
N PRO A 93 -10.33 -8.12 10.38
CA PRO A 93 -10.60 -7.16 11.45
C PRO A 93 -10.77 -5.75 10.88
N PRO A 94 -11.52 -4.88 11.58
CA PRO A 94 -11.76 -3.52 11.12
C PRO A 94 -10.46 -2.73 11.04
N PRO A 95 -10.37 -1.73 10.14
CA PRO A 95 -9.20 -0.87 10.05
C PRO A 95 -8.99 -0.09 11.36
N PRO A 96 -7.73 0.19 11.74
CA PRO A 96 -7.44 0.93 12.96
C PRO A 96 -7.89 2.39 12.85
N ILE A 97 -8.42 2.91 13.95
CA ILE A 97 -8.72 4.33 14.13
C ILE A 97 -7.57 4.94 14.94
N LEU A 98 -6.94 5.97 14.39
CA LEU A 98 -5.84 6.68 15.05
C LEU A 98 -5.93 8.17 14.73
N PHE A 99 -5.55 9.01 15.68
CA PHE A 99 -5.51 10.45 15.56
C PHE A 99 -4.07 10.93 15.67
N ARG A 100 -3.69 11.86 14.80
CA ARG A 100 -2.44 12.60 14.90
C ARG A 100 -2.74 13.91 15.63
N CYS A 101 -2.14 14.05 16.80
CA CYS A 101 -2.30 15.21 17.65
C CYS A 101 -1.02 16.04 17.68
N VAL A 102 -1.16 17.35 17.75
CA VAL A 102 -0.07 18.31 17.85
C VAL A 102 -0.25 19.10 19.14
N ARG A 103 0.78 19.03 19.99
CA ARG A 103 0.88 19.77 21.23
C ARG A 103 0.82 21.28 21.00
N ALA A 104 -0.01 21.98 21.76
CA ALA A 104 -0.15 23.42 21.62
C ALA A 104 1.05 24.21 22.17
N ASP A 105 1.81 23.62 23.10
CA ASP A 105 2.93 24.27 23.79
C ASP A 105 4.28 24.15 23.06
N ASN A 106 4.52 23.03 22.39
CA ASN A 106 5.83 22.74 21.78
C ASN A 106 5.74 22.11 20.38
N GLU A 107 4.55 22.09 19.78
CA GLU A 107 4.28 21.53 18.46
C GLU A 107 4.66 20.04 18.30
N LYS A 108 4.93 19.34 19.40
CA LYS A 108 5.28 17.91 19.37
C LYS A 108 4.09 17.09 18.88
N VAL A 109 4.35 16.26 17.88
CA VAL A 109 3.37 15.32 17.33
C VAL A 109 3.30 14.08 18.24
N TYR A 110 2.09 13.63 18.53
CA TYR A 110 1.82 12.35 19.19
C TYR A 110 0.58 11.68 18.60
N TYR A 111 0.37 10.41 18.90
CA TYR A 111 -0.78 9.66 18.42
C TYR A 111 -1.73 9.33 19.57
N SER A 112 -3.04 9.42 19.31
CA SER A 112 -4.11 9.11 20.25
C SER A 112 -5.15 8.21 19.58
N GLU A 113 -5.78 7.32 20.33
CA GLU A 113 -6.84 6.44 19.82
C GLU A 113 -8.21 7.12 19.80
N THR A 114 -8.43 8.08 20.69
CA THR A 114 -9.72 8.77 20.84
C THR A 114 -9.73 10.16 20.21
N GLY A 115 -8.56 10.77 20.01
CA GLY A 115 -8.43 12.16 19.56
C GLY A 115 -8.94 13.20 20.56
N GLN A 116 -9.35 12.78 21.77
CA GLN A 116 -9.85 13.67 22.80
C GLN A 116 -8.69 14.26 23.60
N THR A 117 -8.60 15.58 23.65
CA THR A 117 -7.55 16.30 24.38
C THR A 117 -8.18 17.24 25.39
N GLN A 118 -7.66 17.19 26.62
CA GLN A 118 -8.06 18.11 27.69
C GLN A 118 -7.35 19.45 27.50
N SER A 119 -8.03 20.54 27.81
CA SER A 119 -7.39 21.86 27.86
C SER A 119 -6.49 21.97 29.09
N TYR A 120 -5.33 22.60 28.96
CA TYR A 120 -4.37 22.80 30.05
C TYR A 120 -3.79 24.21 30.04
N GLN A 121 -3.29 24.66 31.20
CA GLN A 121 -2.67 25.97 31.33
C GLN A 121 -1.18 25.89 31.04
N VAL A 122 -0.70 26.82 30.23
CA VAL A 122 0.72 26.99 29.91
C VAL A 122 1.15 28.44 30.13
N PRO A 123 2.39 28.69 30.53
CA PRO A 123 2.91 30.05 30.60
C PRO A 123 2.80 30.71 29.23
N ALA A 124 2.27 31.93 29.17
CA ALA A 124 2.02 32.67 27.94
C ALA A 124 3.31 32.86 27.10
N GLY A 125 4.47 32.89 27.75
CA GLY A 125 5.77 32.93 27.08
C GLY A 125 6.11 31.69 26.24
N VAL A 126 5.54 30.51 26.54
CA VAL A 126 5.83 29.25 25.82
C VAL A 126 5.14 29.21 24.46
N VAL A 127 3.91 29.70 24.37
CA VAL A 127 3.12 29.68 23.13
C VAL A 127 3.34 30.90 22.24
N GLY A 128 4.13 31.86 22.71
CA GLY A 128 4.30 33.16 22.07
C GLY A 128 3.06 34.05 22.24
N LEU A 129 3.25 35.38 22.19
CA LEU A 129 2.10 36.29 22.22
C LEU A 129 1.31 36.18 20.91
N PRO A 130 -0.01 35.94 20.96
CA PRO A 130 -0.84 36.06 19.77
C PRO A 130 -0.75 37.50 19.24
N GLY A 131 -0.24 37.65 18.01
CA GLY A 131 -0.16 38.95 17.32
C GLY A 131 1.24 39.59 17.24
N SER A 132 2.26 39.04 17.91
CA SER A 132 3.63 39.57 17.82
C SER A 132 4.45 38.78 16.80
N ARG A 133 4.50 39.26 15.55
CA ARG A 133 5.50 38.78 14.59
C ARG A 133 6.87 39.32 15.01
N LEU A 134 7.85 38.44 15.16
CA LEU A 134 9.25 38.78 15.40
C LEU A 134 9.83 39.50 14.15
N GLY A 135 9.45 40.76 13.93
CA GLY A 135 9.80 41.49 12.70
C GLY A 135 9.13 42.85 12.51
N ASP A 136 7.99 43.11 13.17
CA ASP A 136 7.27 44.41 13.05
C ASP A 136 7.89 45.54 13.90
N GLN A 137 9.20 45.45 14.17
CA GLN A 137 9.94 46.52 14.82
C GLN A 137 10.22 47.60 13.76
N VAL A 138 9.32 48.56 13.59
CA VAL A 138 9.59 49.76 12.80
C VAL A 138 10.72 50.52 13.48
N ARG A 139 11.96 50.29 13.02
CA ARG A 139 13.16 51.00 13.46
C ARG A 139 13.09 52.42 12.92
N MET A 140 12.52 53.34 13.69
CA MET A 140 12.62 54.76 13.39
C MET A 140 14.06 55.22 13.58
N SER A 141 14.56 56.13 12.74
CA SER A 141 15.95 56.62 12.82
C SER A 141 16.25 57.47 14.07
N ALA A 142 15.26 57.71 14.95
CA ALA A 142 15.42 58.41 16.20
C ALA A 142 15.86 57.42 17.32
N PRO A 143 17.06 57.57 17.92
CA PRO A 143 17.57 56.65 18.94
C PRO A 143 16.73 56.67 20.23
N GLU A 144 16.10 57.80 20.57
CA GLU A 144 15.19 57.91 21.71
C GLU A 144 13.88 57.14 21.49
N SER A 145 13.39 57.05 20.23
CA SER A 145 12.18 56.30 19.87
C SER A 145 12.38 54.80 19.78
N ASN A 146 13.64 54.34 19.69
CA ASN A 146 14.01 52.93 19.75
C ASN A 146 14.37 52.47 21.17
N ARG A 147 14.34 53.35 22.17
CA ARG A 147 14.52 52.91 23.56
C ARG A 147 13.33 52.01 23.93
N PRO A 148 13.57 50.79 24.42
CA PRO A 148 12.48 49.97 24.94
C PRO A 148 11.82 50.77 26.07
N ALA A 149 10.50 50.91 26.01
CA ALA A 149 9.75 51.52 27.10
C ALA A 149 10.14 50.77 28.40
N VAL A 150 10.59 51.53 29.41
CA VAL A 150 10.77 50.97 30.75
C VAL A 150 9.41 50.45 31.16
N ALA A 151 9.29 49.13 31.31
CA ALA A 151 8.02 48.48 31.57
C ALA A 151 7.39 49.14 32.81
N ALA A 152 6.20 49.72 32.63
CA ALA A 152 5.38 50.15 33.75
C ALA A 152 5.19 48.95 34.72
N PRO A 153 4.98 49.18 36.02
CA PRO A 153 4.64 48.08 36.92
C PRO A 153 3.40 47.35 36.37
N GLY A 154 3.58 46.10 35.89
CA GLY A 154 2.54 45.33 35.18
C GLY A 154 2.71 45.19 33.66
N GLY A 155 3.73 45.79 33.03
CA GLY A 155 4.12 45.56 31.64
C GLY A 155 5.23 44.51 31.51
N ALA A 156 5.29 43.79 30.37
CA ALA A 156 6.29 42.79 29.88
C ALA A 156 6.86 41.73 30.87
N ALA A 157 7.13 42.06 32.12
CA ALA A 157 7.32 41.12 33.22
C ALA A 157 6.03 40.37 33.61
N SER A 158 4.85 40.88 33.24
CA SER A 158 3.54 40.25 33.54
C SER A 158 3.20 39.06 32.62
N ILE A 159 3.73 39.01 31.39
CA ILE A 159 3.57 37.88 30.47
C ILE A 159 4.41 36.67 30.91
N ALA A 160 5.47 36.88 31.71
CA ALA A 160 6.21 35.79 32.33
C ALA A 160 5.40 35.08 33.44
N THR A 161 4.40 35.75 34.00
CA THR A 161 3.50 35.21 35.03
C THR A 161 2.10 34.88 34.53
N ALA A 162 1.76 35.26 33.28
CA ALA A 162 0.46 34.99 32.71
C ALA A 162 0.38 33.54 32.22
N PHE A 163 -0.72 32.87 32.52
CA PHE A 163 -1.05 31.55 31.98
C PHE A 163 -2.18 31.69 30.96
N VAL A 164 -2.10 30.89 29.90
CA VAL A 164 -3.15 30.78 28.90
C VAL A 164 -3.62 29.34 28.81
N THR A 165 -4.93 29.18 28.66
CA THR A 165 -5.53 27.86 28.42
C THR A 165 -5.35 27.49 26.97
N VAL A 166 -4.70 26.36 26.73
CA VAL A 166 -4.48 25.82 25.38
C VAL A 166 -5.07 24.43 25.28
N GLN A 167 -5.29 24.00 24.05
CA GLN A 167 -5.76 22.67 23.73
C GLN A 167 -5.01 22.13 22.51
N ASP A 168 -4.62 20.88 22.58
CA ASP A 168 -3.93 20.20 21.49
C ASP A 168 -4.86 20.00 20.29
N ARG A 169 -4.31 20.11 19.08
CA ARG A 169 -5.07 19.92 17.84
C ARG A 169 -4.92 18.48 17.38
N CYS A 170 -6.03 17.77 17.19
CA CYS A 170 -6.03 16.39 16.71
C CYS A 170 -6.81 16.27 15.40
N GLU A 171 -6.24 15.48 14.48
CA GLU A 171 -6.87 15.13 13.21
C GLU A 171 -6.92 13.61 13.09
N GLN A 172 -8.04 13.07 12.62
CA GLN A 172 -8.18 11.64 12.36
C GLN A 172 -7.33 11.28 11.14
N LEU A 173 -6.52 10.23 11.27
CA LEU A 173 -5.75 9.69 10.17
C LEU A 173 -6.63 8.83 9.27
N THR A 174 -6.30 8.80 7.98
CA THR A 174 -6.85 7.77 7.09
C THR A 174 -6.38 6.37 7.55
N PRO A 175 -7.11 5.29 7.22
CA PRO A 175 -6.69 3.93 7.59
C PRO A 175 -5.27 3.59 7.13
N ALA A 176 -4.88 4.03 5.92
CA ALA A 176 -3.55 3.79 5.40
C ALA A 176 -2.46 4.55 6.18
N GLU A 177 -2.75 5.78 6.63
CA GLU A 177 -1.85 6.57 7.47
C GLU A 177 -1.74 5.98 8.88
N ALA A 178 -2.85 5.54 9.47
CA ALA A 178 -2.87 4.87 10.76
C ALA A 178 -1.98 3.61 10.74
N CYS A 179 -2.10 2.78 9.71
CA CYS A 179 -1.25 1.60 9.55
C CYS A 179 0.25 1.94 9.38
N ARG A 180 0.58 3.02 8.66
CA ARG A 180 1.98 3.49 8.56
C ARG A 180 2.50 4.00 9.90
N ALA A 181 1.68 4.76 10.63
CA ALA A 181 2.05 5.28 11.94
C ALA A 181 2.29 4.15 12.96
N LEU A 182 1.41 3.15 13.02
CA LEU A 182 1.55 1.99 13.92
C LEU A 182 2.81 1.17 13.60
N ARG A 183 3.12 0.96 12.31
CA ARG A 183 4.36 0.29 11.89
C ARG A 183 5.59 1.08 12.34
N ALA A 184 5.58 2.41 12.17
CA ALA A 184 6.68 3.26 12.62
C ALA A 184 6.85 3.24 14.14
N GLN A 185 5.75 3.23 14.91
CA GLN A 185 5.81 3.09 16.37
C GLN A 185 6.39 1.74 16.80
N LEU A 186 6.03 0.65 16.11
CA LEU A 186 6.58 -0.67 16.38
C LEU A 186 8.07 -0.71 16.08
N GLU A 187 8.51 -0.17 14.94
CA GLU A 187 9.93 -0.07 14.58
C GLU A 187 10.72 0.72 15.63
N GLU A 188 10.21 1.90 16.04
CA GLU A 188 10.83 2.71 17.09
C GLU A 188 10.89 1.97 18.43
N ASN A 189 9.85 1.21 18.79
CA ASN A 189 9.84 0.40 20.01
C ASN A 189 10.88 -0.72 19.95
N LEU A 190 10.96 -1.46 18.85
CA LEU A 190 11.98 -2.51 18.63
C LEU A 190 13.40 -1.92 18.65
N ASP A 191 13.58 -0.72 18.13
CA ASP A 191 14.84 0.03 18.19
C ASP A 191 15.22 0.43 19.61
N LYS A 192 14.24 0.77 20.46
CA LYS A 192 14.46 1.02 21.89
C LYS A 192 14.83 -0.29 22.58
N GLN A 193 14.15 -1.39 22.30
CA GLN A 193 14.45 -2.71 22.90
C GLN A 193 15.89 -3.16 22.67
N ARG A 194 16.46 -2.88 21.49
CA ARG A 194 17.87 -3.21 21.18
C ARG A 194 18.89 -2.44 22.04
N ARG A 195 18.51 -1.27 22.57
CA ARG A 195 19.37 -0.38 23.37
C ARG A 195 19.01 -0.38 24.86
N ALA A 196 17.89 -1.02 25.22
CA ALA A 196 17.32 -1.00 26.56
C ALA A 196 18.03 -1.96 27.52
N ASP A 197 18.12 -1.56 28.78
CA ASP A 197 18.62 -2.41 29.85
C ASP A 197 17.59 -3.47 30.28
N LYS A 198 18.04 -4.49 31.02
CA LYS A 198 17.19 -5.62 31.45
C LYS A 198 15.91 -5.19 32.19
N SER A 199 15.94 -4.08 32.92
CA SER A 199 14.79 -3.55 33.66
C SER A 199 13.74 -2.89 32.77
N GLU A 200 14.12 -2.33 31.64
CA GLU A 200 13.20 -1.62 30.73
C GLU A 200 12.55 -2.55 29.69
N ARG A 201 13.24 -3.64 29.35
CA ARG A 201 12.79 -4.60 28.33
C ARG A 201 11.35 -5.09 28.49
N PRO A 202 10.88 -5.52 29.68
CA PRO A 202 9.52 -6.07 29.81
C PRO A 202 8.43 -5.06 29.43
N GLY A 203 8.64 -3.77 29.74
CA GLY A 203 7.68 -2.72 29.38
C GLY A 203 7.62 -2.50 27.87
N LEU A 204 8.78 -2.49 27.20
CA LEU A 204 8.85 -2.34 25.75
C LEU A 204 8.29 -3.58 25.02
N GLU A 205 8.54 -4.78 25.53
CA GLU A 205 7.99 -6.03 24.98
C GLU A 205 6.46 -6.05 25.06
N ALA A 206 5.88 -5.62 26.18
CA ALA A 206 4.42 -5.48 26.33
C ALA A 206 3.83 -4.43 25.35
N GLU A 207 4.52 -3.31 25.15
CA GLU A 207 4.10 -2.29 24.19
C GLU A 207 4.19 -2.79 22.74
N ALA A 208 5.22 -3.56 22.39
CA ALA A 208 5.33 -4.17 21.06
C ALA A 208 4.16 -5.13 20.76
N ILE A 209 3.75 -5.95 21.73
CA ILE A 209 2.57 -6.82 21.60
C ILE A 209 1.32 -5.97 21.32
N ALA A 210 1.10 -4.92 22.11
CA ALA A 210 -0.05 -4.03 21.91
C ALA A 210 -0.03 -3.33 20.54
N LEU A 211 1.15 -2.95 20.04
CA LEU A 211 1.30 -2.33 18.72
C LEU A 211 1.06 -3.33 17.58
N VAL A 212 1.42 -4.60 17.76
CA VAL A 212 1.11 -5.67 16.79
C VAL A 212 -0.39 -5.94 16.75
N ASP A 213 -1.06 -6.02 17.90
CA ASP A 213 -2.51 -6.25 17.96
C ASP A 213 -3.28 -5.13 17.25
N LYS A 214 -2.87 -3.88 17.43
CA LYS A 214 -3.48 -2.72 16.74
C LYS A 214 -3.27 -2.75 15.23
N GLN A 215 -2.26 -3.46 14.74
CA GLN A 215 -2.00 -3.64 13.31
C GLN A 215 -2.79 -4.78 12.69
N ALA A 216 -3.60 -5.54 13.45
CA ALA A 216 -4.36 -6.66 12.88
C ALA A 216 -5.29 -6.25 11.72
N GLY A 217 -5.82 -5.01 11.76
CA GLY A 217 -6.66 -4.40 10.72
C GLY A 217 -5.89 -3.76 9.54
N CYS A 218 -4.58 -3.87 9.56
CA CYS A 218 -3.66 -3.51 8.48
C CYS A 218 -3.26 -4.76 7.67
#